data_AF-A0A7S4M6A0-F1
#
_entry.id   AF-A0A7S4M6A0-F1
#
_cell.length_a   1.000
_cell.length_b   1.000
_cell.length_c   1.000
_cell.angle_alpha   90.00
_cell.angle_beta   90.00
_cell.angle_gamma   90.00
#
_symmetry.space_group_name_H-M   'P 1'
#
loop_
_entity.id
_entity.type
_entity.pdbx_description
1 polymer ?
#
loop_
_entity_poly.entity_id
_entity_poly.type
_entity_poly.pdbx_seq_one_letter_code
_entity_poly.pdbx_strand_id
1 'polypeptide(L)'
;MRVACWVAILFCVCFAEEFQQFTIWADENGITLHDIEVRESSHVLETERGVFASADIQKGDVILEIPIEAMMNEATMKNSDCYDLLPEGEYLTATNQMALHLLYEKQNKNSKWREYIDILPKQLQTTLFYSEHELKMLQSSTLVQNTQMRKENAKFYFNIIAGWISSDRERNGVWGDEPFTEEDWFWALSILWSRAFSVKVDDQPMGSLVPMADMFNAYDPQKDRLQVKAAIEDSQLK
;
A
#
# COMPACT_ATOMS: atom_id res chain seq x y z
N MET A 1 0.52 49.87 1.45
CA MET A 1 0.09 49.08 2.62
C MET A 1 -1.15 48.28 2.20
N ARG A 2 -1.02 47.00 1.91
CA ARG A 2 -2.14 46.10 1.59
C ARG A 2 -1.98 44.86 2.45
N VAL A 3 -2.91 44.67 3.38
CA VAL A 3 -3.03 43.45 4.17
C VAL A 3 -3.91 42.51 3.37
N ALA A 4 -3.37 41.37 2.94
CA ALA A 4 -4.16 40.28 2.39
C ALA A 4 -4.42 39.29 3.54
N CYS A 5 -5.69 39.20 3.93
CA CYS A 5 -6.17 38.24 4.91
C CYS A 5 -6.47 36.94 4.15
N TRP A 6 -5.71 35.88 4.40
CA TRP A 6 -6.02 34.55 3.89
C TRP A 6 -6.76 33.78 4.98
N VAL A 7 -8.06 33.55 4.76
CA VAL A 7 -8.80 32.54 5.52
C VAL A 7 -8.40 31.20 4.92
N ALA A 8 -7.44 30.53 5.55
CA ALA A 8 -7.08 29.17 5.21
C ALA A 8 -8.20 28.23 5.69
N ILE A 9 -8.82 27.53 4.73
CA ILE A 9 -9.72 26.42 5.00
C ILE A 9 -8.88 25.29 5.59
N LEU A 10 -9.18 24.93 6.85
CA LEU A 10 -8.36 24.12 7.74
C LEU A 10 -8.31 22.61 7.41
N PHE A 11 -8.62 22.19 6.19
CA PHE A 11 -8.67 20.77 5.80
C PHE A 11 -7.53 20.28 4.89
N CYS A 12 -6.64 21.17 4.42
CA CYS A 12 -5.63 20.82 3.40
C CYS A 12 -4.16 20.80 3.89
N VAL A 13 -3.89 21.10 5.17
CA VAL A 13 -2.49 21.31 5.62
C VAL A 13 -1.79 20.00 6.04
N CYS A 14 -2.49 19.03 6.65
CA CYS A 14 -1.84 17.79 7.13
C CYS A 14 -1.37 16.86 6.01
N PHE A 15 -2.15 16.70 4.94
CA PHE A 15 -1.82 15.74 3.87
C PHE A 15 -0.62 16.17 3.00
N ALA A 16 -0.38 17.49 2.87
CA ALA A 16 0.81 18.01 2.19
C ALA A 16 2.09 17.75 2.99
N GLU A 17 2.03 17.83 4.32
CA GLU A 17 3.18 17.60 5.20
C GLU A 17 3.61 16.12 5.23
N GLU A 18 2.65 15.19 5.37
CA GLU A 18 2.90 13.74 5.31
C GLU A 18 3.54 13.36 3.96
N PHE A 19 3.06 13.94 2.86
CA PHE A 19 3.63 13.67 1.54
C PHE A 19 5.04 14.25 1.39
N GLN A 20 5.31 15.44 1.93
CA GLN A 20 6.65 16.01 1.93
C GLN A 20 7.63 15.12 2.72
N GLN A 21 7.23 14.64 3.90
CA GLN A 21 8.04 13.71 4.69
C GLN A 21 8.29 12.41 3.93
N PHE A 22 7.29 11.87 3.24
CA PHE A 22 7.45 10.72 2.36
C PHE A 22 8.46 10.95 1.24
N THR A 23 8.47 12.12 0.59
CA THR A 23 9.45 12.40 -0.48
C THR A 23 10.88 12.49 0.04
N ILE A 24 11.08 13.05 1.24
CA ILE A 24 12.39 13.07 1.91
C ILE A 24 12.82 11.64 2.24
N TRP A 25 11.93 10.87 2.86
CA TRP A 25 12.18 9.47 3.18
C TRP A 25 12.54 8.64 1.94
N ALA A 26 11.84 8.87 0.82
CA ALA A 26 12.08 8.17 -0.43
C ALA A 26 13.51 8.44 -0.94
N ASP A 27 13.95 9.70 -0.94
CA ASP A 27 15.32 10.09 -1.31
C ASP A 27 16.36 9.47 -0.37
N GLU A 28 16.14 9.52 0.95
CA GLU A 28 17.02 8.92 1.95
C GLU A 28 17.14 7.39 1.83
N ASN A 29 16.10 6.72 1.29
CA ASN A 29 16.09 5.28 1.03
C ASN A 29 16.49 4.92 -0.41
N GLY A 30 17.04 5.87 -1.17
CA GLY A 30 17.62 5.64 -2.50
C GLY A 30 16.60 5.49 -3.63
N ILE A 31 15.35 5.92 -3.42
CA ILE A 31 14.34 5.96 -4.48
C ILE A 31 14.63 7.16 -5.39
N THR A 32 14.93 6.88 -6.66
CA THR A 32 15.30 7.92 -7.64
C THR A 32 14.22 8.08 -8.68
N LEU A 33 13.77 9.31 -8.90
CA LEU A 33 12.78 9.68 -9.91
C LEU A 33 13.49 10.36 -11.08
N HIS A 34 13.19 9.94 -12.31
CA HIS A 34 13.75 10.54 -13.52
C HIS A 34 12.62 11.08 -14.39
N ASP A 35 12.69 12.37 -14.69
CA ASP A 35 11.75 13.07 -15.59
C ASP A 35 10.27 12.94 -15.21
N ILE A 36 9.99 12.61 -13.95
CA ILE A 36 8.66 12.51 -13.36
C ILE A 36 8.58 13.27 -12.04
N GLU A 37 7.37 13.71 -11.69
CA GLU A 37 7.04 14.29 -10.40
C GLU A 37 5.62 13.90 -9.97
N VAL A 38 5.39 13.85 -8.66
CA VAL A 38 4.07 13.56 -8.11
C VAL A 38 3.36 14.89 -7.81
N ARG A 39 2.13 15.03 -8.31
CA ARG A 39 1.27 16.18 -8.03
C ARG A 39 -0.11 15.73 -7.57
N GLU A 40 -0.80 16.61 -6.85
CA GLU A 40 -2.24 16.48 -6.67
C GLU A 40 -2.95 16.80 -7.99
N SER A 41 -3.87 15.92 -8.39
CA SER A 41 -4.73 16.06 -9.54
C SER A 41 -6.05 16.67 -9.10
N SER A 42 -6.38 17.84 -9.63
CA SER A 42 -7.67 18.51 -9.40
C SER A 42 -8.78 18.04 -10.35
N HIS A 43 -8.50 17.06 -11.23
CA HIS A 43 -9.36 16.77 -12.38
C HIS A 43 -10.46 15.73 -12.15
N VAL A 44 -10.38 14.90 -11.10
CA VAL A 44 -11.32 13.78 -10.89
C VAL A 44 -11.96 13.82 -9.51
N LEU A 45 -11.18 14.08 -8.46
CA LEU A 45 -11.60 14.40 -7.09
C LEU A 45 -10.51 15.30 -6.49
N GLU A 46 -10.85 16.30 -5.67
CA GLU A 46 -9.91 17.32 -5.11
C GLU A 46 -8.79 16.76 -4.18
N THR A 47 -8.49 15.46 -4.24
CA THR A 47 -7.58 14.76 -3.30
C THR A 47 -6.80 13.60 -3.93
N GLU A 48 -6.90 13.37 -5.25
CA GLU A 48 -6.16 12.27 -5.89
C GLU A 48 -4.75 12.71 -6.28
N ARG A 49 -3.74 11.88 -5.97
CA ARG A 49 -2.36 12.10 -6.44
C ARG A 49 -2.13 11.38 -7.77
N GLY A 50 -1.23 11.92 -8.58
CA GLY A 50 -0.79 11.29 -9.81
C GLY A 50 0.67 11.57 -10.09
N VAL A 51 1.28 10.68 -10.86
CA VAL A 51 2.63 10.86 -11.42
C VAL A 51 2.50 11.57 -12.76
N PHE A 52 3.25 12.65 -12.95
CA PHE A 52 3.27 13.47 -14.15
C PHE A 52 4.69 13.53 -14.71
N ALA A 53 4.81 13.56 -16.03
CA ALA A 53 6.10 13.82 -16.67
C ALA A 53 6.53 15.27 -16.40
N SER A 54 7.77 15.46 -15.96
CA SER A 54 8.43 16.76 -15.82
C SER A 54 9.30 17.10 -17.04
N ALA A 55 9.61 16.11 -17.89
CA ALA A 55 10.30 16.26 -19.17
C ALA A 55 9.80 15.23 -20.21
N ASP A 56 10.35 15.27 -21.43
CA ASP A 56 10.01 14.32 -22.49
C ASP A 56 10.61 12.94 -22.18
N ILE A 57 9.75 11.93 -22.00
CA ILE A 57 10.13 10.54 -21.73
C ILE A 57 10.02 9.71 -23.00
N GLN A 58 11.08 9.00 -23.36
CA GLN A 58 11.11 8.07 -24.49
C GLN A 58 10.91 6.63 -24.04
N LYS A 59 10.51 5.78 -24.99
CA LYS A 59 10.35 4.35 -24.73
C LYS A 59 11.72 3.74 -24.41
N GLY A 60 11.83 3.13 -23.24
CA GLY A 60 13.06 2.50 -22.76
C GLY A 60 13.81 3.33 -21.73
N ASP A 61 13.37 4.57 -21.49
CA ASP A 61 13.91 5.39 -20.42
C ASP A 61 13.51 4.81 -19.06
N VAL A 62 14.46 4.87 -18.13
CA VAL A 62 14.27 4.54 -16.73
C VAL A 62 13.64 5.76 -16.07
N ILE A 63 12.46 5.60 -15.47
CA ILE A 63 11.72 6.70 -14.84
C ILE A 63 11.70 6.61 -13.31
N LEU A 64 11.99 5.42 -12.76
CA LEU A 64 11.91 5.17 -11.33
C LEU A 64 12.82 4.01 -10.91
N GLU A 65 13.83 4.30 -10.11
CA GLU A 65 14.73 3.28 -9.53
C GLU A 65 14.42 3.10 -8.05
N ILE A 66 14.24 1.85 -7.61
CA ILE A 66 13.82 1.54 -6.23
C ILE A 66 14.64 0.37 -5.69
N PRO A 67 15.41 0.58 -4.60
CA PRO A 67 16.08 -0.51 -3.88
C PRO A 67 15.09 -1.50 -3.29
N ILE A 68 15.40 -2.80 -3.31
CA ILE A 68 14.55 -3.86 -2.74
C ILE A 68 14.28 -3.59 -1.25
N GLU A 69 15.26 -3.03 -0.55
CA GLU A 69 15.14 -2.69 0.86
C GLU A 69 14.04 -1.66 1.07
N ALA A 70 13.85 -0.68 0.19
CA ALA A 70 12.81 0.33 0.34
C ALA A 70 11.38 -0.27 0.22
N MET A 71 11.24 -1.44 -0.40
CA MET A 71 9.95 -2.11 -0.61
C MET A 71 9.48 -2.89 0.63
N MET A 72 8.16 -3.05 0.77
CA MET A 72 7.60 -4.03 1.71
C MET A 72 7.25 -5.30 0.94
N ASN A 73 8.00 -6.37 1.18
CA ASN A 73 7.87 -7.64 0.48
C ASN A 73 8.28 -8.81 1.38
N GLU A 74 8.21 -10.03 0.86
CA GLU A 74 8.52 -11.23 1.64
C GLU A 74 9.98 -11.25 2.14
N ALA A 75 10.93 -10.73 1.36
CA ALA A 75 12.34 -10.67 1.77
C ALA A 75 12.55 -9.66 2.91
N THR A 76 11.93 -8.47 2.85
CA THR A 76 12.03 -7.49 3.92
C THR A 76 11.23 -7.89 5.16
N MET A 77 10.13 -8.62 5.00
CA MET A 77 9.40 -9.25 6.11
C MET A 77 10.26 -10.28 6.84
N LYS A 78 10.94 -11.18 6.12
CA LYS A 78 11.81 -12.22 6.72
C LYS A 78 12.97 -11.65 7.54
N ASN A 79 13.35 -10.40 7.26
CA ASN A 79 14.40 -9.68 7.98
C ASN A 79 13.84 -8.76 9.09
N SER A 80 12.54 -8.81 9.38
CA SER A 80 11.92 -8.03 10.46
C SER A 80 11.47 -8.93 11.60
N ASP A 81 11.31 -8.33 12.78
CA ASP A 81 10.78 -9.02 13.97
C ASP A 81 9.36 -9.56 13.74
N CYS A 82 8.63 -9.07 12.73
CA CYS A 82 7.33 -9.60 12.34
C CYS A 82 7.39 -11.07 11.89
N TYR A 83 8.50 -11.51 11.31
CA TYR A 83 8.63 -12.88 10.82
C TYR A 83 8.54 -13.91 11.96
N ASP A 84 9.17 -13.59 13.09
CA ASP A 84 9.12 -14.43 14.31
C ASP A 84 7.72 -14.42 14.96
N LEU A 85 6.86 -13.49 14.56
CA LEU A 85 5.46 -13.40 14.95
C LEU A 85 4.52 -14.04 13.93
N LEU A 86 5.01 -14.79 12.95
CA LEU A 86 4.12 -15.58 12.12
C LEU A 86 3.69 -16.85 12.89
N PRO A 87 2.40 -17.22 12.83
CA PRO A 87 1.95 -18.49 13.37
C PRO A 87 2.69 -19.65 12.69
N GLU A 88 3.17 -20.60 13.50
CA GLU A 88 3.83 -21.80 12.98
C GLU A 88 2.84 -22.68 12.20
N GLY A 89 3.22 -23.11 11.00
CA GLY A 89 2.42 -23.96 10.10
C GLY A 89 1.88 -23.26 8.84
N GLU A 90 1.33 -24.04 7.91
CA GLU A 90 0.85 -23.56 6.59
C GLU A 90 -0.54 -22.89 6.65
N TYR A 91 -0.80 -22.03 7.63
CA TYR A 91 -2.13 -21.44 7.81
C TYR A 91 -2.33 -20.14 7.05
N LEU A 92 -1.27 -19.39 6.72
CA LEU A 92 -1.40 -18.07 6.10
C LEU A 92 -0.89 -18.07 4.66
N THR A 93 -1.71 -17.53 3.76
CA THR A 93 -1.27 -17.19 2.41
C THR A 93 -0.22 -16.07 2.45
N ALA A 94 0.63 -15.96 1.42
CA ALA A 94 1.60 -14.88 1.31
C ALA A 94 0.96 -13.48 1.43
N THR A 95 -0.24 -13.29 0.87
CA THR A 95 -0.98 -12.03 1.03
C THR A 95 -1.39 -11.75 2.48
N ASN A 96 -1.81 -12.79 3.22
CA ASN A 96 -2.16 -12.63 4.64
C ASN A 96 -0.91 -12.33 5.50
N GLN A 97 0.24 -12.95 5.18
CA GLN A 97 1.51 -12.65 5.85
C GLN A 97 1.92 -11.20 5.61
N MET A 98 1.87 -10.74 4.35
CA MET A 98 2.13 -9.33 4.02
C MET A 98 1.13 -8.37 4.67
N ALA A 99 -0.14 -8.76 4.84
CA ALA A 99 -1.13 -7.94 5.51
C ALA A 99 -0.80 -7.78 6.99
N LEU A 100 -0.36 -8.85 7.64
CA LEU A 100 0.11 -8.80 9.01
C LEU A 100 1.39 -7.97 9.14
N HIS A 101 2.34 -8.10 8.21
CA HIS A 101 3.55 -7.28 8.18
C HIS A 101 3.22 -5.79 8.04
N LEU A 102 2.30 -5.42 7.15
CA LEU A 102 1.85 -4.03 7.01
C LEU A 102 1.25 -3.48 8.31
N LEU A 103 0.43 -4.27 9.01
CA LEU A 103 -0.15 -3.86 10.29
C LEU A 103 0.90 -3.77 11.41
N TYR A 104 1.85 -4.70 11.42
CA TYR A 104 2.96 -4.69 12.35
C TYR A 104 3.78 -3.40 12.22
N GLU A 105 4.18 -3.06 10.99
CA GLU A 105 4.93 -1.83 10.71
C GLU A 105 4.10 -0.57 10.98
N LYS A 106 2.79 -0.63 10.72
CA LYS A 106 1.87 0.47 11.04
C LYS A 106 1.82 0.75 12.54
N GLN A 107 1.88 -0.26 13.41
CA GLN A 107 1.90 -0.08 14.86
C GLN A 107 3.30 0.24 15.41
N ASN A 108 4.36 -0.21 14.73
CA ASN A 108 5.75 0.06 15.09
C ASN A 108 6.12 1.54 14.87
N LYS A 109 6.21 2.32 15.96
CA LYS A 109 6.56 3.76 15.91
C LYS A 109 7.92 4.06 15.26
N ASN A 110 8.84 3.10 15.30
CA ASN A 110 10.18 3.21 14.69
C ASN A 110 10.25 2.46 13.35
N SER A 111 9.10 2.17 12.73
CA SER A 111 9.07 1.52 11.44
C SER A 111 9.84 2.35 10.43
N LYS A 112 10.72 1.67 9.68
CA LYS A 112 11.37 2.24 8.52
C LYS A 112 10.38 2.69 7.45
N TRP A 113 9.16 2.12 7.39
CA TRP A 113 8.17 2.47 6.38
C TRP A 113 7.12 3.44 6.89
N ARG A 114 7.36 4.12 8.02
CA ARG A 114 6.39 5.02 8.67
C ARG A 114 5.84 6.04 7.68
N GLU A 115 6.72 6.78 7.01
CA GLU A 115 6.36 7.86 6.10
C GLU A 115 5.60 7.32 4.87
N TYR A 116 5.94 6.12 4.39
CA TYR A 116 5.18 5.45 3.33
C TYR A 116 3.78 5.02 3.79
N ILE A 117 3.68 4.41 4.97
CA ILE A 117 2.40 3.94 5.52
C ILE A 117 1.46 5.12 5.81
N ASP A 118 2.01 6.24 6.26
CA ASP A 118 1.23 7.42 6.62
C ASP A 118 0.56 8.05 5.39
N ILE A 119 1.18 7.95 4.22
CA ILE A 119 0.57 8.44 2.98
C ILE A 119 -0.38 7.44 2.31
N LEU A 120 -0.47 6.18 2.75
CA LEU A 120 -1.41 5.22 2.17
C LEU A 120 -2.86 5.67 2.37
N PRO A 121 -3.77 5.39 1.40
CA PRO A 121 -5.18 5.75 1.54
C PRO A 121 -5.78 5.19 2.82
N LYS A 122 -6.38 6.05 3.65
CA LYS A 122 -7.04 5.61 4.89
C LYS A 122 -8.36 4.87 4.61
N GLN A 123 -8.99 5.17 3.48
CA GLN A 123 -10.21 4.51 3.01
C GLN A 123 -10.04 4.15 1.53
N LEU A 124 -10.50 2.95 1.15
CA LEU A 124 -10.51 2.52 -0.23
C LEU A 124 -11.95 2.33 -0.71
N GLN A 125 -12.21 2.69 -1.96
CA GLN A 125 -13.52 2.54 -2.61
C GLN A 125 -13.75 1.11 -3.15
N THR A 126 -13.38 0.09 -2.36
CA THR A 126 -13.59 -1.31 -2.74
C THR A 126 -14.92 -1.81 -2.20
N THR A 127 -15.53 -2.78 -2.88
CA THR A 127 -16.81 -3.39 -2.43
C THR A 127 -16.71 -4.08 -1.06
N LEU A 128 -15.50 -4.28 -0.54
CA LEU A 128 -15.27 -4.81 0.81
C LEU A 128 -15.81 -3.89 1.91
N PHE A 129 -15.82 -2.59 1.67
CA PHE A 129 -16.32 -1.59 2.62
C PHE A 129 -17.79 -1.23 2.39
N TYR A 130 -18.42 -1.78 1.35
CA TYR A 130 -19.82 -1.49 1.06
C TYR A 130 -20.72 -2.14 2.11
N SER A 131 -21.70 -1.38 2.55
CA SER A 131 -22.84 -1.85 3.34
C SER A 131 -23.66 -2.88 2.57
N GLU A 132 -24.48 -3.66 3.29
CA GLU A 132 -25.41 -4.60 2.64
C GLU A 132 -26.37 -3.89 1.67
N HIS A 133 -26.74 -2.66 1.97
CA HIS A 133 -27.61 -1.87 1.09
C HIS A 133 -26.90 -1.52 -0.22
N GLU A 134 -25.67 -1.03 -0.14
CA GLU A 134 -24.85 -0.71 -1.33
C GLU A 134 -24.58 -1.96 -2.18
N LEU A 135 -24.29 -3.11 -1.55
CA LEU A 135 -24.13 -4.36 -2.28
C LEU A 135 -25.43 -4.80 -2.96
N LYS A 136 -26.61 -4.61 -2.33
CA LYS A 136 -27.92 -4.90 -2.96
C LYS A 136 -28.21 -4.00 -4.17
N MET A 137 -27.64 -2.79 -4.22
CA MET A 137 -27.77 -1.89 -5.38
C MET A 137 -26.92 -2.35 -6.58
N LEU A 138 -25.84 -3.09 -6.34
CA LEU A 138 -25.06 -3.71 -7.41
C LEU A 138 -25.91 -4.82 -8.03
N GLN A 139 -26.65 -4.50 -9.09
CA GLN A 139 -27.51 -5.44 -9.84
C GLN A 139 -26.74 -6.66 -10.44
N SER A 140 -25.41 -6.73 -10.23
CA SER A 140 -24.53 -7.83 -10.62
C SER A 140 -24.40 -8.88 -9.51
N SER A 141 -25.09 -10.02 -9.69
CA SER A 141 -25.08 -11.13 -8.73
C SER A 141 -23.69 -11.70 -8.48
N THR A 142 -22.84 -11.80 -9.51
CA THR A 142 -21.49 -12.37 -9.39
C THR A 142 -20.56 -11.46 -8.59
N LEU A 143 -20.62 -10.14 -8.77
CA LEU A 143 -19.78 -9.21 -7.99
C LEU A 143 -20.16 -9.25 -6.51
N VAL A 144 -21.46 -9.29 -6.20
CA VAL A 144 -21.96 -9.40 -4.83
C VAL A 144 -21.47 -10.70 -4.18
N GLN A 145 -21.63 -11.84 -4.86
CA GLN A 145 -21.16 -13.14 -4.36
C GLN A 145 -19.64 -13.17 -4.15
N ASN A 146 -18.86 -12.67 -5.10
CA ASN A 146 -17.41 -12.60 -4.98
C ASN A 146 -16.98 -11.70 -3.81
N THR A 147 -17.68 -10.59 -3.61
CA THR A 147 -17.41 -9.68 -2.49
C THR A 147 -17.71 -10.36 -1.16
N GLN A 148 -18.85 -11.04 -1.04
CA GLN A 148 -19.21 -11.79 0.17
C GLN A 148 -18.19 -12.86 0.50
N MET A 149 -17.83 -13.70 -0.48
CA MET A 149 -16.80 -14.73 -0.31
C MET A 149 -15.44 -14.14 0.12
N ARG A 150 -15.04 -12.99 -0.45
CA ARG A 150 -13.82 -12.29 -0.03
C ARG A 150 -13.89 -11.78 1.42
N LYS A 151 -15.03 -11.19 1.82
CA LYS A 151 -15.24 -10.73 3.21
C LYS A 151 -15.19 -11.90 4.20
N GLU A 152 -15.86 -13.00 3.87
CA GLU A 152 -15.88 -14.22 4.71
C GLU A 152 -14.48 -14.81 4.86
N ASN A 153 -13.73 -14.94 3.76
CA ASN A 153 -12.35 -15.43 3.80
C ASN A 153 -11.44 -14.49 4.60
N ALA A 154 -11.55 -13.17 4.41
CA ALA A 154 -10.77 -12.20 5.16
C ALA A 154 -11.07 -12.28 6.67
N LYS A 155 -12.35 -12.41 7.04
CA LYS A 155 -12.80 -12.56 8.43
C LYS A 155 -12.34 -13.89 9.05
N PHE A 156 -12.33 -14.97 8.27
CA PHE A 156 -11.80 -16.26 8.71
C PHE A 156 -10.33 -16.14 9.13
N TYR A 157 -9.49 -15.53 8.30
CA TYR A 157 -8.07 -15.32 8.64
C TYR A 157 -7.86 -14.33 9.78
N PHE A 158 -8.67 -13.27 9.87
CA PHE A 158 -8.66 -12.36 11.02
C PHE A 158 -8.87 -13.13 12.33
N ASN A 159 -9.87 -14.00 12.40
CA ASN A 159 -10.17 -14.78 13.60
C ASN A 159 -9.03 -15.75 13.96
N ILE A 160 -8.39 -16.36 12.97
CA ILE A 160 -7.20 -17.22 13.19
C ILE A 160 -6.07 -16.40 13.81
N ILE A 161 -5.74 -15.25 13.22
CA ILE A 161 -4.62 -14.43 13.65
C ILE A 161 -4.91 -13.83 15.04
N ALA A 162 -6.12 -13.30 15.26
CA ALA A 162 -6.52 -12.76 16.56
C ALA A 162 -6.50 -13.83 17.67
N GLY A 163 -6.95 -15.05 17.35
CA GLY A 163 -6.87 -16.19 18.26
C GLY A 163 -5.42 -16.57 18.58
N TRP A 164 -4.56 -16.58 17.56
CA TRP A 164 -3.13 -16.88 17.71
C TRP A 164 -2.40 -15.83 18.58
N ILE A 165 -2.56 -14.53 18.27
CA ILE A 165 -2.01 -13.42 19.07
C ILE A 165 -2.45 -13.54 20.54
N SER A 166 -3.72 -13.87 20.77
CA SER A 166 -4.28 -14.02 22.11
C SER A 166 -3.77 -15.26 22.86
N SER A 167 -3.41 -16.33 22.15
CA SER A 167 -2.99 -17.60 22.73
C SER A 167 -1.56 -17.60 23.29
N ASP A 168 -0.70 -16.72 22.77
CA ASP A 168 0.70 -16.58 23.18
C ASP A 168 1.06 -15.10 23.32
N ARG A 169 0.56 -14.49 24.41
CA ARG A 169 0.79 -13.05 24.70
C ARG A 169 2.25 -12.73 25.02
N GLU A 170 3.04 -13.71 25.45
CA GLU A 170 4.47 -13.49 25.74
C GLU A 170 5.23 -13.29 24.43
N ARG A 171 5.05 -14.20 23.46
CA ARG A 171 5.60 -14.04 22.10
C ARG A 171 5.04 -12.83 21.38
N ASN A 172 3.76 -12.53 21.59
CA ASN A 172 3.03 -11.47 20.86
C ASN A 172 2.91 -10.14 21.60
N GLY A 173 3.73 -9.91 22.64
CA GLY A 173 3.62 -8.72 23.48
C GLY A 173 3.77 -7.39 22.73
N VAL A 174 4.41 -7.39 21.55
CA VAL A 174 4.57 -6.20 20.69
C VAL A 174 3.24 -5.63 20.19
N TRP A 175 2.21 -6.46 20.06
CA TRP A 175 0.88 -6.03 19.66
C TRP A 175 0.12 -5.30 20.78
N GLY A 176 0.57 -5.41 22.02
CA GLY A 176 -0.07 -4.81 23.19
C GLY A 176 -1.45 -5.41 23.51
N ASP A 177 -2.25 -4.65 24.28
CA ASP A 177 -3.60 -5.08 24.68
C ASP A 177 -4.64 -4.96 23.56
N GLU A 178 -4.39 -4.08 22.59
CA GLU A 178 -5.25 -3.81 21.44
C GLU A 178 -4.41 -3.95 20.15
N PRO A 179 -4.28 -5.16 19.57
CA PRO A 179 -3.44 -5.43 18.40
C PRO A 179 -3.85 -4.61 17.17
N PHE A 180 -5.01 -4.92 16.63
CA PHE A 180 -5.65 -4.27 15.48
C PHE A 180 -7.07 -4.83 15.35
N THR A 181 -7.92 -4.09 14.65
CA THR A 181 -9.33 -4.43 14.47
C THR A 181 -9.58 -5.23 13.19
N GLU A 182 -10.81 -5.75 13.03
CA GLU A 182 -11.25 -6.36 11.76
C GLU A 182 -11.18 -5.34 10.60
N GLU A 183 -11.46 -4.08 10.88
CA GLU A 183 -11.40 -3.00 9.89
C GLU A 183 -9.95 -2.72 9.45
N ASP A 184 -9.00 -2.69 10.38
CA ASP A 184 -7.57 -2.56 10.07
C ASP A 184 -7.09 -3.72 9.20
N TRP A 185 -7.53 -4.95 9.49
CA TRP A 185 -7.24 -6.13 8.68
C TRP A 185 -7.78 -6.01 7.25
N PHE A 186 -9.03 -5.57 7.10
CA PHE A 186 -9.63 -5.36 5.78
C PHE A 186 -8.95 -4.22 5.02
N TRP A 187 -8.53 -3.17 5.73
CA TRP A 187 -7.72 -2.09 5.18
C TRP A 187 -6.40 -2.61 4.64
N ALA A 188 -5.63 -3.38 5.41
CA ALA A 188 -4.34 -3.92 4.99
C ALA A 188 -4.45 -4.83 3.75
N LEU A 189 -5.44 -5.72 3.73
CA LEU A 189 -5.71 -6.56 2.55
C LEU A 189 -6.11 -5.72 1.33
N SER A 190 -6.90 -4.68 1.53
CA SER A 190 -7.34 -3.78 0.44
C SER A 190 -6.18 -2.97 -0.13
N ILE A 191 -5.24 -2.53 0.71
CA ILE A 191 -3.98 -1.91 0.26
C ILE A 191 -3.22 -2.90 -0.62
N LEU A 192 -2.98 -4.13 -0.15
CA LEU A 192 -2.23 -5.12 -0.93
C LEU A 192 -2.91 -5.46 -2.26
N TRP A 193 -4.23 -5.68 -2.27
CA TRP A 193 -4.96 -6.02 -3.50
C TRP A 193 -5.02 -4.88 -4.52
N SER A 194 -4.88 -3.62 -4.08
CA SER A 194 -4.93 -2.46 -4.97
C SER A 194 -3.56 -1.93 -5.38
N ARG A 195 -2.51 -2.16 -4.59
CA ARG A 195 -1.20 -1.49 -4.72
C ARG A 195 -0.01 -2.43 -4.82
N ALA A 196 -0.16 -3.73 -4.53
CA ALA A 196 0.97 -4.64 -4.63
C ALA A 196 1.32 -4.97 -6.09
N PHE A 197 2.60 -4.92 -6.42
CA PHE A 197 3.15 -5.36 -7.69
C PHE A 197 3.75 -6.76 -7.55
N SER A 198 3.76 -7.51 -8.65
CA SER A 198 4.56 -8.74 -8.75
C SER A 198 5.96 -8.36 -9.20
N VAL A 199 6.91 -8.33 -8.27
CA VAL A 199 8.32 -8.02 -8.49
C VAL A 199 9.10 -9.34 -8.57
N LYS A 200 9.99 -9.51 -9.54
CA LYS A 200 10.80 -10.74 -9.65
C LYS A 200 12.08 -10.65 -8.82
N VAL A 201 12.13 -11.30 -7.67
CA VAL A 201 13.39 -11.42 -6.91
C VAL A 201 13.95 -12.81 -7.17
N ASP A 202 15.19 -12.91 -7.65
CA ASP A 202 15.83 -14.19 -8.06
C ASP A 202 14.95 -15.02 -9.01
N ASP A 203 14.39 -14.37 -10.04
CA ASP A 203 13.43 -14.93 -11.01
C ASP A 203 12.09 -15.43 -10.45
N GLN A 204 11.84 -15.29 -9.15
CA GLN A 204 10.57 -15.66 -8.52
C GLN A 204 9.65 -14.45 -8.33
N PRO A 205 8.36 -14.54 -8.74
CA PRO A 205 7.41 -13.46 -8.51
C PRO A 205 7.10 -13.30 -7.03
N MET A 206 7.28 -12.08 -6.53
CA MET A 206 7.07 -11.68 -5.14
C MET A 206 6.11 -10.50 -5.08
N GLY A 207 4.98 -10.69 -4.40
CA GLY A 207 4.04 -9.61 -4.14
C GLY A 207 4.68 -8.56 -3.23
N SER A 208 4.80 -7.32 -3.72
CA SER A 208 5.53 -6.25 -3.05
C SER A 208 4.73 -4.95 -3.07
N LEU A 209 4.65 -4.26 -1.93
CA LEU A 209 4.32 -2.84 -1.93
C LEU A 209 5.59 -2.08 -2.29
N VAL A 210 5.48 -1.28 -3.34
CA VAL A 210 6.61 -0.59 -3.96
C VAL A 210 6.35 0.90 -3.84
N PRO A 211 6.92 1.56 -2.80
CA PRO A 211 6.70 2.98 -2.57
C PRO A 211 7.06 3.80 -3.82
N MET A 212 6.32 4.88 -4.08
CA MET A 212 6.41 5.72 -5.29
C MET A 212 5.85 5.05 -6.55
N ALA A 213 6.15 3.77 -6.80
CA ALA A 213 5.59 3.06 -7.96
C ALA A 213 4.07 2.84 -7.83
N ASP A 214 3.55 2.69 -6.62
CA ASP A 214 2.12 2.55 -6.36
C ASP A 214 1.31 3.87 -6.49
N MET A 215 1.98 4.97 -6.86
CA MET A 215 1.34 6.24 -7.21
C MET A 215 1.00 6.35 -8.70
N PHE A 216 1.52 5.45 -9.54
CA PHE A 216 1.10 5.40 -10.93
C PHE A 216 -0.36 5.00 -11.04
N ASN A 217 -1.17 5.89 -11.61
CA ASN A 217 -2.57 5.60 -11.86
C ASN A 217 -2.72 4.59 -13.00
N ALA A 218 -3.70 3.69 -12.86
CA ALA A 218 -4.03 2.76 -13.93
C ALA A 218 -4.64 3.49 -15.12
N TYR A 219 -4.07 3.28 -16.31
CA TYR A 219 -4.65 3.71 -17.57
C TYR A 219 -5.26 2.51 -18.31
N ASP A 220 -6.41 2.71 -18.96
CA ASP A 220 -7.06 1.66 -19.76
C ASP A 220 -6.14 1.24 -20.93
N PRO A 221 -5.64 -0.01 -20.95
CA PRO A 221 -4.73 -0.50 -21.99
C PRO A 221 -5.30 -0.43 -23.41
N GLN A 222 -6.63 -0.26 -23.55
CA GLN A 222 -7.29 -0.20 -24.85
C GLN A 222 -7.10 1.15 -25.56
N LYS A 223 -6.53 2.18 -24.90
CA LYS A 223 -6.48 3.53 -25.45
C LYS A 223 -5.14 4.06 -25.98
N ASP A 224 -3.97 3.50 -25.68
CA ASP A 224 -2.72 3.79 -26.43
C ASP A 224 -1.53 2.92 -25.99
N ARG A 225 -0.49 2.83 -26.86
CA ARG A 225 0.55 1.75 -26.88
C ARG A 225 1.70 1.85 -25.84
N LEU A 226 1.68 2.78 -24.90
CA LEU A 226 2.78 2.97 -23.94
C LEU A 226 2.44 2.31 -22.61
N GLN A 227 3.20 1.26 -22.25
CA GLN A 227 3.09 0.55 -20.98
C GLN A 227 4.38 0.74 -20.20
N VAL A 228 4.27 1.17 -18.94
CA VAL A 228 5.37 1.10 -17.98
C VAL A 228 5.62 -0.37 -17.68
N LYS A 229 6.88 -0.81 -17.81
CA LYS A 229 7.30 -2.17 -17.51
C LYS A 229 8.42 -2.10 -16.49
N ALA A 230 8.26 -2.78 -15.36
CA ALA A 230 9.34 -2.99 -14.43
C ALA A 230 10.41 -3.90 -15.07
N ALA A 231 11.67 -3.49 -15.00
CA ALA A 231 12.82 -4.31 -15.36
C ALA A 231 13.76 -4.42 -14.16
N ILE A 232 14.49 -5.53 -14.06
CA ILE A 232 15.43 -5.77 -12.96
C ILE A 232 16.80 -6.03 -13.56
N GLU A 233 17.79 -5.28 -13.11
CA GLU A 233 19.21 -5.53 -13.34
C GLU A 233 19.92 -5.45 -11.98
N ASP A 234 20.81 -6.39 -11.69
CA ASP A 234 21.66 -6.42 -10.49
C ASP A 234 20.91 -6.29 -9.14
N SER A 235 19.71 -6.88 -9.05
CA SER A 235 18.83 -6.82 -7.87
C SER A 235 18.29 -5.42 -7.52
N GLN A 236 18.28 -4.49 -8.47
CA GLN A 236 17.57 -3.22 -8.36
C GLN A 236 16.44 -3.15 -9.41
N LEU A 237 15.25 -2.65 -9.02
CA LEU A 237 14.24 -2.28 -10.01
C LEU A 237 14.65 -0.97 -10.66
N LYS A 238 14.75 -0.99 -11.99
CA LYS A 238 14.82 0.21 -12.84
C LYS A 238 13.46 0.46 -13.50
#